data_AF-A0A7S4PUD4-F1
#
_entry.id   AF-A0A7S4PUD4-F1
#
_cell.length_a   1.000
_cell.length_b   1.000
_cell.length_c   1.000
_cell.angle_alpha   90.00
_cell.angle_beta   90.00
_cell.angle_gamma   90.00
#
_symmetry.space_group_name_H-M   'P 1'
#
loop_
_entity.id
_entity.type
_entity.pdbx_description
1 polymer ?
#
loop_
_entity_poly.entity_id
_entity_poly.type
_entity_poly.pdbx_seq_one_letter_code
_entity_poly.pdbx_strand_id
1 'polypeptide(L)'
;AGRQRRPAMAAAAGPARRPERLLTLRHNSWVTSLSLHGELLAAASNDGVVGIWRVPDGEQLLCMRHEQPVGAVALHDDFLACGSLDATVSVWGLPTGTRLQTLQHAKAVGALALQGDILASGSDDCCVAIWRLPGGERLQTLRHEDALPKH
;
A
#
# COMPACT_ATOMS: atom_id res chain seq x y z
N ALA A 1 -50.49 31.51 -46.02
CA ALA A 1 -49.66 30.32 -46.33
C ALA A 1 -48.26 30.81 -46.65
N GLY A 2 -47.15 30.31 -46.12
CA GLY A 2 -46.89 29.20 -45.21
C GLY A 2 -45.59 29.45 -44.44
N ARG A 3 -45.46 28.76 -43.31
CA ARG A 3 -44.26 28.71 -42.47
C ARG A 3 -43.08 28.14 -43.24
N GLN A 4 -41.89 28.70 -43.06
CA GLN A 4 -40.68 27.88 -42.93
C GLN A 4 -39.80 28.39 -41.79
N ARG A 5 -39.69 27.54 -40.76
CA ARG A 5 -38.77 27.63 -39.63
C ARG A 5 -37.42 27.09 -40.09
N ARG A 6 -36.32 27.82 -39.84
CA ARG A 6 -34.97 27.23 -39.89
C ARG A 6 -34.71 26.48 -38.57
N PRO A 7 -34.16 25.25 -38.60
CA PRO A 7 -33.87 24.50 -37.39
C PRO A 7 -32.63 25.05 -36.68
N ALA A 8 -32.67 25.01 -35.35
CA ALA A 8 -31.55 25.27 -34.47
C ALA A 8 -30.50 24.17 -34.64
N MET A 9 -29.24 24.56 -34.82
CA MET A 9 -28.10 23.66 -34.81
C MET A 9 -27.84 23.25 -33.35
N ALA A 10 -28.21 22.02 -33.00
CA ALA A 10 -27.90 21.43 -31.72
C ALA A 10 -26.38 21.26 -31.61
N ALA A 11 -25.76 22.01 -30.71
CA ALA A 11 -24.39 21.77 -30.29
C ALA A 11 -24.33 20.39 -29.62
N ALA A 12 -23.54 19.49 -30.20
CA ALA A 12 -23.27 18.18 -29.64
C ALA A 12 -22.67 18.34 -28.23
N ALA A 13 -23.38 17.83 -27.23
CA ALA A 13 -22.85 17.66 -25.90
C ALA A 13 -21.63 16.73 -25.98
N GLY A 14 -20.45 17.25 -25.62
CA GLY A 14 -19.26 16.42 -25.43
C GLY A 14 -19.52 15.32 -24.40
N PRO A 15 -18.75 14.22 -24.41
CA PRO A 15 -19.00 13.09 -23.54
C PRO A 15 -19.02 13.56 -22.08
N ALA A 16 -20.18 13.38 -21.43
CA ALA A 16 -20.35 13.65 -20.02
C ALA A 16 -19.26 12.89 -19.26
N ARG A 17 -18.37 13.63 -18.57
CA ARG A 17 -17.45 13.05 -17.60
C ARG A 17 -18.29 12.18 -16.67
N ARG A 18 -18.02 10.87 -16.64
CA ARG A 18 -18.65 9.97 -15.66
C ARG A 18 -18.44 10.60 -14.28
N PRO A 19 -19.48 10.65 -13.41
CA PRO A 19 -19.30 11.21 -12.07
C PRO A 19 -18.14 10.48 -11.39
N GLU A 20 -17.26 11.25 -10.76
CA GLU A 20 -16.20 10.71 -9.90
C GLU A 20 -16.86 9.78 -8.89
N ARG A 21 -16.65 8.47 -9.02
CA ARG A 21 -17.20 7.49 -8.10
C ARG A 21 -16.35 7.56 -6.83
N LEU A 22 -16.84 8.32 -5.85
CA LEU A 22 -16.20 8.38 -4.53
C LEU A 22 -16.43 7.05 -3.82
N LEU A 23 -15.33 6.32 -3.58
CA LEU A 23 -15.32 5.08 -2.80
C LEU A 23 -14.78 5.41 -1.41
N THR A 24 -15.55 5.11 -0.37
CA THR A 24 -15.16 5.41 1.02
C THR A 24 -14.45 4.21 1.64
N LEU A 25 -13.13 4.33 1.80
CA LEU A 25 -12.31 3.41 2.57
C LEU A 25 -12.29 3.90 4.03
N ARG A 26 -12.80 3.11 4.98
CA ARG A 26 -12.91 3.55 6.37
C ARG A 26 -11.73 3.07 7.21
N HIS A 27 -10.88 4.01 7.58
CA HIS A 27 -9.97 3.90 8.72
C HIS A 27 -10.45 4.83 9.84
N ASN A 28 -10.17 4.46 11.09
CA ASN A 28 -10.55 5.21 12.27
C ASN A 28 -9.43 6.16 12.76
N SER A 29 -8.33 6.24 12.02
CA SER A 29 -7.20 7.13 12.29
C SER A 29 -6.53 7.56 10.99
N TRP A 30 -5.36 8.19 11.10
CA TRP A 30 -4.57 8.63 9.95
C TRP A 30 -4.13 7.43 9.11
N VAL A 31 -4.34 7.52 7.80
CA VAL A 31 -3.71 6.62 6.83
C VAL A 31 -2.22 6.96 6.79
N THR A 32 -1.40 6.00 7.16
CA THR A 32 0.05 6.16 7.33
C THR A 32 0.81 5.80 6.07
N SER A 33 0.29 4.86 5.27
CA SER A 33 0.97 4.36 4.09
C SER A 33 -0.02 3.76 3.08
N LEU A 34 0.33 3.86 1.80
CA LEU A 34 -0.43 3.33 0.67
C LEU A 34 0.52 2.54 -0.23
N SER A 35 0.03 1.46 -0.82
CA SER A 35 0.75 0.72 -1.85
C SER A 35 -0.22 0.27 -2.94
N LEU A 36 0.17 0.44 -4.21
CA LEU A 36 -0.61 0.05 -5.39
C LEU A 36 0.13 -1.04 -6.15
N HIS A 37 -0.59 -2.09 -6.53
CA HIS A 37 -0.06 -3.13 -7.40
C HIS A 37 -1.17 -3.69 -8.29
N GLY A 38 -1.05 -3.47 -9.60
CA GLY A 38 -2.13 -3.79 -10.54
C GLY A 38 -3.43 -3.06 -10.17
N GLU A 39 -4.52 -3.81 -10.00
CA GLU A 39 -5.82 -3.28 -9.58
C GLU A 39 -6.02 -3.25 -8.06
N LEU A 40 -5.00 -3.61 -7.28
CA LEU A 40 -5.10 -3.67 -5.82
C LEU A 40 -4.48 -2.43 -5.17
N LEU A 41 -5.17 -1.92 -4.16
CA LEU A 41 -4.70 -0.88 -3.25
C LEU A 41 -4.62 -1.47 -1.84
N ALA A 42 -3.46 -1.37 -1.21
CA ALA A 42 -3.30 -1.56 0.22
C ALA A 42 -3.21 -0.19 0.92
N ALA A 43 -3.87 -0.06 2.06
CA ALA A 43 -3.75 1.11 2.93
C ALA A 43 -3.54 0.66 4.38
N ALA A 44 -2.53 1.24 5.02
CA ALA A 44 -2.29 1.10 6.45
C ALA A 44 -2.71 2.36 7.19
N SER A 45 -3.07 2.18 8.46
CA SER A 45 -3.49 3.28 9.32
C SER A 45 -2.95 3.12 10.73
N ASN A 46 -2.89 4.25 11.42
CA ASN A 46 -2.46 4.34 12.80
C ASN A 46 -3.45 3.68 13.79
N ASP A 47 -4.63 3.26 13.32
CA ASP A 47 -5.58 2.43 14.06
C ASP A 47 -5.20 0.93 14.09
N GLY A 48 -4.05 0.56 13.51
CA GLY A 48 -3.56 -0.81 13.43
C GLY A 48 -4.28 -1.65 12.37
N VAL A 49 -5.11 -1.06 11.52
CA VAL A 49 -5.81 -1.76 10.45
C VAL A 49 -5.08 -1.56 9.13
N VAL A 50 -4.90 -2.67 8.39
CA VAL A 50 -4.49 -2.66 6.99
C VAL A 50 -5.63 -3.24 6.16
N GLY A 51 -6.12 -2.48 5.20
CA GLY A 51 -7.13 -2.97 4.25
C GLY A 51 -6.53 -3.17 2.86
N ILE A 52 -7.15 -4.05 2.08
CA ILE A 52 -6.89 -4.21 0.64
C ILE A 52 -8.20 -4.02 -0.11
N TRP A 53 -8.16 -3.24 -1.17
CA TRP A 53 -9.30 -2.96 -2.04
C TRP A 53 -8.95 -3.21 -3.50
N ARG A 54 -9.96 -3.61 -4.28
CA ARG A 54 -9.91 -3.56 -5.74
C ARG A 54 -10.31 -2.17 -6.20
N VAL A 55 -9.42 -1.50 -6.94
CA VAL A 55 -9.58 -0.10 -7.35
C VAL A 55 -10.73 0.13 -8.33
N PRO A 56 -10.93 -0.69 -9.39
CA PRO A 56 -12.02 -0.49 -10.35
C PRO A 56 -13.44 -0.37 -9.76
N ASP A 57 -13.75 -1.16 -8.74
CA ASP A 57 -15.10 -1.28 -8.16
C ASP A 57 -15.18 -0.81 -6.71
N GLY A 58 -14.05 -0.66 -6.02
CA GLY A 58 -13.94 -0.28 -4.62
C GLY A 58 -14.25 -1.40 -3.65
N GLU A 59 -14.28 -2.65 -4.10
CA GLU A 59 -14.54 -3.79 -3.24
C GLU A 59 -13.41 -3.95 -2.22
N GLN A 60 -13.74 -4.01 -0.93
CA GLN A 60 -12.79 -4.40 0.09
C GLN A 60 -12.58 -5.92 0.07
N LEU A 61 -11.38 -6.34 -0.26
CA LEU A 61 -11.04 -7.76 -0.39
C LEU A 61 -10.55 -8.34 0.93
N LEU A 62 -9.70 -7.61 1.66
CA LEU A 62 -9.10 -8.08 2.91
C LEU A 62 -9.03 -6.95 3.95
N CYS A 63 -8.99 -7.38 5.21
CA CYS A 63 -8.81 -6.52 6.38
C CYS A 63 -7.95 -7.29 7.40
N MET A 64 -6.78 -6.75 7.72
CA MET A 64 -5.84 -7.33 8.67
C MET A 64 -5.71 -6.37 9.86
N ARG A 65 -5.71 -6.92 11.07
CA ARG A 65 -5.50 -6.16 12.30
C ARG A 65 -4.13 -6.47 12.89
N HIS A 66 -3.43 -5.42 13.26
CA HIS A 66 -2.18 -5.43 13.98
C HIS A 66 -2.41 -4.87 15.39
N GLU A 67 -1.61 -5.32 16.35
CA GLU A 67 -1.70 -4.86 17.74
C GLU A 67 -1.08 -3.47 17.93
N GLN A 68 -0.14 -3.11 17.06
CA GLN A 68 0.51 -1.81 17.02
C GLN A 68 0.23 -1.09 15.69
N PRO A 69 0.39 0.24 15.64
CA PRO A 69 0.25 1.00 14.42
C PRO A 69 1.17 0.48 13.31
N VAL A 70 0.61 0.42 12.10
CA VAL A 70 1.36 0.03 10.90
C VAL A 70 1.87 1.30 10.24
N GLY A 71 3.19 1.46 10.18
CA GLY A 71 3.86 2.64 9.62
C GLY A 71 4.07 2.56 8.12
N ALA A 72 4.16 1.35 7.55
CA ALA A 72 4.45 1.13 6.14
C ALA A 72 3.76 -0.11 5.58
N VAL A 73 3.37 -0.06 4.31
CA VAL A 73 2.92 -1.22 3.54
C VAL A 73 3.61 -1.32 2.18
N ALA A 74 3.85 -2.55 1.72
CA ALA A 74 4.31 -2.82 0.36
C ALA A 74 3.57 -4.03 -0.21
N LEU A 75 2.99 -3.86 -1.40
CA LEU A 75 2.13 -4.84 -2.06
C LEU A 75 2.76 -5.30 -3.38
N HIS A 76 2.78 -6.61 -3.64
CA HIS A 76 3.24 -7.18 -4.90
C HIS A 76 2.65 -8.57 -5.12
N ASP A 77 2.01 -8.82 -6.27
CA ASP A 77 1.42 -10.11 -6.68
C ASP A 77 0.81 -10.94 -5.54
N ASP A 78 1.61 -11.85 -4.96
CA ASP A 78 1.21 -12.82 -3.94
C ASP A 78 1.42 -12.36 -2.49
N PHE A 79 2.03 -11.19 -2.28
CA PHE A 79 2.51 -10.76 -0.98
C PHE A 79 2.07 -9.34 -0.61
N LEU A 80 1.72 -9.18 0.66
CA LEU A 80 1.63 -7.90 1.34
C LEU A 80 2.59 -7.92 2.53
N ALA A 81 3.48 -6.93 2.61
CA ALA A 81 4.32 -6.67 3.77
C ALA A 81 3.79 -5.46 4.54
N CYS A 82 3.74 -5.57 5.87
CA CYS A 82 3.28 -4.52 6.79
C CYS A 82 4.35 -4.25 7.85
N GLY A 83 4.93 -3.06 7.85
CA GLY A 83 5.94 -2.62 8.82
C GLY A 83 5.27 -1.92 10.00
N SER A 84 5.60 -2.35 11.21
CA SER A 84 4.92 -1.94 12.44
C SER A 84 5.88 -1.22 13.39
N LEU A 85 5.29 -0.41 14.28
CA LEU A 85 6.02 0.24 15.37
C LEU A 85 6.52 -0.76 16.45
N ASP A 86 6.03 -2.00 16.44
CA ASP A 86 6.51 -3.10 17.30
C ASP A 86 7.85 -3.72 16.86
N ALA A 87 8.57 -3.07 15.94
CA ALA A 87 9.81 -3.55 15.34
C ALA A 87 9.68 -4.82 14.49
N THR A 88 8.47 -5.14 14.00
CA THR A 88 8.25 -6.27 13.12
C THR A 88 7.79 -5.88 11.72
N VAL A 89 8.04 -6.78 10.77
CA VAL A 89 7.36 -6.80 9.46
C VAL A 89 6.54 -8.07 9.37
N SER A 90 5.22 -7.93 9.25
CA SER A 90 4.36 -9.08 8.96
C SER A 90 4.25 -9.26 7.46
N VAL A 91 4.41 -10.49 6.99
CA VAL A 91 4.23 -10.85 5.58
C VAL A 91 2.97 -11.70 5.46
N TRP A 92 2.07 -11.30 4.58
CA TRP A 92 0.79 -11.94 4.31
C TRP A 92 0.76 -12.47 2.88
N GLY A 93 0.22 -13.67 2.71
CA GLY A 93 -0.04 -14.27 1.41
C GLY A 93 -1.39 -13.84 0.87
N LEU A 94 -1.45 -13.50 -0.41
CA LEU A 94 -2.64 -13.12 -1.14
C LEU A 94 -3.08 -14.27 -2.08
N PRO A 95 -4.39 -14.37 -2.40
CA PRO A 95 -5.49 -13.53 -1.93
C PRO A 95 -6.08 -13.99 -0.58
N THR A 96 -5.52 -15.04 0.04
CA THR A 96 -6.11 -15.66 1.24
C THR A 96 -6.04 -14.77 2.49
N GLY A 97 -5.09 -13.83 2.54
CA GLY A 97 -4.85 -12.99 3.71
C GLY A 97 -4.28 -13.78 4.89
N THR A 98 -3.49 -14.83 4.61
CA THR A 98 -2.84 -15.65 5.65
C THR A 98 -1.47 -15.10 6.01
N ARG A 99 -1.18 -14.91 7.30
CA ARG A 99 0.15 -14.47 7.76
C ARG A 99 1.16 -15.60 7.52
N LEU A 100 2.16 -15.35 6.68
CA LEU A 100 3.20 -16.30 6.30
C LEU A 100 4.40 -16.19 7.25
N GLN A 101 4.82 -14.96 7.56
CA GLN A 101 6.03 -14.70 8.34
C GLN A 101 5.92 -13.45 9.21
N THR A 102 6.79 -13.39 10.21
CA THR A 102 7.06 -12.19 11.01
C THR A 102 8.56 -11.96 11.07
N LEU A 103 9.02 -10.91 10.41
CA LEU A 103 10.44 -10.55 10.31
C LEU A 103 10.77 -9.53 11.39
N GLN A 104 11.92 -9.65 12.03
CA GLN A 104 12.29 -8.86 13.20
C GLN A 104 13.33 -7.79 12.87
N HIS A 105 13.15 -6.61 13.45
CA HIS A 105 14.13 -5.51 13.50
C HIS A 105 14.43 -5.15 14.96
N ALA A 106 15.44 -4.32 15.18
CA ALA A 106 15.76 -3.86 16.53
C ALA A 106 14.85 -2.69 16.98
N LYS A 107 14.24 -1.98 16.03
CA LYS A 107 13.31 -0.86 16.28
C LYS A 107 12.19 -0.81 15.24
N ALA A 108 11.25 0.11 15.44
CA ALA A 108 10.11 0.36 14.56
C ALA A 108 10.49 0.36 13.07
N VAL A 109 9.61 -0.20 12.25
CA VAL A 109 9.79 -0.28 10.79
C VAL A 109 8.91 0.77 10.13
N GLY A 110 9.54 1.78 9.56
CA GLY A 110 8.87 2.94 8.96
C GLY A 110 8.86 2.95 7.43
N ALA A 111 9.58 2.05 6.77
CA ALA A 111 9.66 2.01 5.31
C ALA A 111 9.72 0.58 4.79
N LEU A 112 9.00 0.30 3.70
CA LEU A 112 9.02 -0.97 2.99
C LEU A 112 9.08 -0.73 1.48
N ALA A 113 9.76 -1.63 0.77
CA ALA A 113 9.70 -1.75 -0.68
C ALA A 113 9.71 -3.23 -1.05
N LEU A 114 8.88 -3.64 -2.01
CA LEU A 114 8.70 -5.03 -2.38
C LEU A 114 8.70 -5.15 -3.90
N GLN A 115 9.50 -6.08 -4.42
CA GLN A 115 9.56 -6.41 -5.84
C GLN A 115 9.77 -7.92 -6.00
N GLY A 116 8.83 -8.61 -6.64
CA GLY A 116 8.84 -10.06 -6.71
C GLY A 116 8.87 -10.68 -5.31
N ASP A 117 9.90 -11.49 -5.05
CA ASP A 117 10.16 -12.15 -3.77
C ASP A 117 11.15 -11.38 -2.87
N ILE A 118 11.63 -10.21 -3.29
CA ILE A 118 12.61 -9.41 -2.53
C ILE A 118 11.92 -8.27 -1.80
N LEU A 119 11.99 -8.33 -0.48
CA LEU A 119 11.49 -7.29 0.43
C LEU A 119 12.67 -6.51 1.00
N ALA A 120 12.62 -5.19 0.89
CA ALA A 120 13.47 -4.27 1.64
C ALA A 120 12.65 -3.60 2.75
N SER A 121 13.23 -3.50 3.94
CA SER A 121 12.59 -2.87 5.09
C SER A 121 13.56 -1.96 5.82
N GLY A 122 13.21 -0.69 5.99
CA GLY A 122 13.97 0.31 6.72
C GLY A 122 13.42 0.51 8.13
N SER A 123 14.32 0.53 9.12
CA SER A 123 14.00 0.65 10.54
C SER A 123 14.69 1.87 11.17
N ASP A 124 14.10 2.35 12.27
CA ASP A 124 14.68 3.39 13.14
C ASP A 124 16.00 2.95 13.81
N ASP A 125 16.43 1.70 13.61
CA ASP A 125 17.75 1.19 13.99
C ASP A 125 18.88 1.61 13.02
N CYS A 126 18.57 2.51 12.08
CA CYS A 126 19.47 3.03 11.04
C CYS A 126 19.93 1.95 10.04
N CYS A 127 19.18 0.85 9.93
CA CYS A 127 19.47 -0.22 8.99
C CYS A 127 18.31 -0.45 8.00
N VAL A 128 18.69 -0.94 6.82
CA VAL A 128 17.79 -1.56 5.85
C VAL A 128 18.10 -3.04 5.80
N ALA A 129 17.09 -3.88 6.04
CA ALA A 129 17.22 -5.32 5.85
C ALA A 129 16.59 -5.76 4.52
N ILE A 130 17.26 -6.65 3.82
CA ILE A 130 16.81 -7.30 2.59
C ILE A 130 16.42 -8.74 2.92
N TRP A 131 15.24 -9.15 2.48
CA TRP A 131 14.67 -10.46 2.78
C TRP A 131 14.20 -11.17 1.51
N ARG A 132 14.29 -12.50 1.51
CA ARG A 132 13.64 -13.35 0.51
C ARG A 132 12.32 -13.90 1.05
N LEU A 133 11.24 -13.66 0.32
CA LEU A 133 9.90 -14.19 0.59
C LEU A 133 9.63 -15.48 -0.19
N PRO A 134 8.69 -16.33 0.26
CA PRO A 134 7.99 -16.26 1.54
C PRO A 134 8.82 -16.76 2.73
N GLY A 135 10.04 -17.26 2.49
CA GLY A 135 10.86 -17.91 3.52
C GLY A 135 11.29 -17.02 4.69
N GLY A 136 11.32 -15.70 4.49
CA GLY A 136 11.75 -14.74 5.53
C GLY A 136 13.25 -14.75 5.78
N GLU A 137 14.04 -15.31 4.86
CA GLU A 137 15.50 -15.34 4.95
C GLU A 137 16.05 -13.92 4.84
N ARG A 138 16.82 -13.46 5.84
CA ARG A 138 17.53 -12.17 5.76
C ARG A 138 18.78 -12.34 4.90
N LEU A 139 18.75 -11.77 3.70
CA LEU A 139 19.86 -11.85 2.74
C LEU A 139 20.97 -10.86 3.07
N GLN A 140 20.62 -9.65 3.51
CA GLN A 140 21.57 -8.58 3.75
C GLN A 140 21.04 -7.56 4.76
N THR A 141 21.97 -6.90 5.46
CA THR A 141 21.70 -5.69 6.24
C THR A 141 22.60 -4.58 5.71
N LEU A 142 21.99 -3.48 5.31
CA LEU A 142 22.66 -2.25 4.88
C LEU A 142 22.56 -1.25 6.02
N ARG A 143 23.68 -0.65 6.40
CA ARG A 143 23.70 0.41 7.42
C ARG A 143 24.10 1.70 6.75
N HIS A 144 23.38 2.77 7.05
CA HIS A 144 23.87 4.10 6.68
C HIS A 144 24.96 4.47 7.69
N GLU A 145 26.21 4.44 7.26
CA GLU A 145 27.29 5.07 8.02
C GLU A 145 27.28 6.57 7.68
N ASP A 146 27.41 7.43 8.70
CA ASP A 146 27.68 8.86 8.51
C ASP A 146 29.10 9.02 7.96
N ALA A 147 29.31 8.66 6.70
CA ALA A 147 30.54 8.93 5.98
C ALA A 147 30.40 10.26 5.22
N LEU A 148 30.18 11.34 5.97
CA LEU A 148 30.77 12.61 5.54
C LEU A 148 32.20 12.61 6.10
N PRO A 149 33.25 12.58 5.26
CA PRO A 149 34.58 12.90 5.77
C PRO A 149 34.48 14.28 6.42
N LYS A 150 34.79 14.34 7.72
CA LYS A 150 34.98 15.60 8.42
C LYS A 150 36.20 16.27 7.77
N HIS A 151 35.96 17.17 6.84
CA HIS A 151 36.95 18.13 6.37
C HIS A 151 36.96 19.34 7.30
#